data_AF-A0A1F9DPQ3-F1
#
_entry.id   AF-A0A1F9DPQ3-F1
#
_cell.length_a   1.000
_cell.length_b   1.000
_cell.length_c   1.000
_cell.angle_alpha   90.00
_cell.angle_beta   90.00
_cell.angle_gamma   90.00
#
_symmetry.space_group_name_H-M   'P 1'
#
loop_
_entity.id
_entity.type
_entity.pdbx_description
1 polymer ?
#
loop_
_entity_poly.entity_id
_entity_poly.type
_entity_poly.pdbx_seq_one_letter_code
_entity_poly.pdbx_strand_id
1 'polypeptide(L)'
;MDLPKLLEGGITASPGVAYGPAFLVETTVDMLQFPPGGVLVARNPLPQWAALLNNAVALVTDQGAVTGHLAAVAREFKIPALMGTSTAFRTIRTGDLITVDAGGQKVYAGKAEALVARAVERSSLMKGSPVYHTLEEVLKHIAPLHLTDPEGPHFTPEGCQTLHDIIRYVHEMALRELFEKEVSFSEKVAKKLVSNVPMPLWVLDLEGGVRDGFNGNTLRIEDITSIPLLALWAGITAFPWKGPPPVDTKGFLSILAESTMDPTLEGGPGSTQTGKDYLIVSRDFFHLSTKLGFHFSTVEAFLGDRVAENYVWFYFKGGAADRQRKEQRSNLIKTILERFHFWIQMKGDMISARLERQEKDYLTERLKVLGYLILHTRQLDMVLSDPGRVRWYVEEMLKELSTIVELPD
;
A
#
# COMPACT_ATOMS: atom_id res chain seq x y z
N MET A 1 -11.77 -5.88 46.49
CA MET A 1 -11.64 -5.67 45.03
C MET A 1 -10.43 -4.76 44.81
N ASP A 2 -9.22 -5.22 45.07
CA ASP A 2 -8.01 -4.36 45.02
C ASP A 2 -7.08 -4.80 43.89
N LEU A 3 -7.59 -4.81 42.66
CA LEU A 3 -6.71 -4.84 41.50
C LEU A 3 -6.49 -3.42 40.99
N PRO A 4 -5.24 -3.02 40.69
CA PRO A 4 -4.97 -1.69 40.19
C PRO A 4 -5.68 -1.50 38.85
N LYS A 5 -6.44 -0.41 38.77
CA LYS A 5 -7.14 -0.01 37.56
C LYS A 5 -6.14 0.62 36.60
N LEU A 6 -5.98 0.03 35.41
CA LEU A 6 -5.12 0.52 34.36
C LEU A 6 -5.81 1.61 33.53
N LEU A 7 -7.13 1.46 33.33
CA LEU A 7 -7.91 2.39 32.52
C LEU A 7 -9.35 2.51 33.05
N GLU A 8 -9.91 3.71 32.92
CA GLU A 8 -11.33 4.01 33.14
C GLU A 8 -11.83 4.91 32.02
N GLY A 9 -12.99 4.59 31.47
CA GLY A 9 -13.61 5.31 30.35
C GLY A 9 -13.53 4.55 29.03
N GLY A 10 -13.63 5.29 27.94
CA GLY A 10 -13.97 4.74 26.63
C GLY A 10 -15.46 4.43 26.49
N ILE A 11 -15.84 3.88 25.35
CA ILE A 11 -17.23 3.62 24.99
C ILE A 11 -17.40 2.12 24.77
N THR A 12 -18.39 1.54 25.45
CA THR A 12 -18.73 0.12 25.33
C THR A 12 -19.32 -0.18 23.95
N ALA A 13 -18.53 -0.87 23.11
CA ALA A 13 -19.00 -1.37 21.82
C ALA A 13 -19.74 -2.70 21.94
N SER A 14 -19.28 -3.55 22.85
CA SER A 14 -19.84 -4.87 23.14
C SER A 14 -19.65 -5.16 24.63
N PRO A 15 -20.72 -5.36 25.40
CA PRO A 15 -20.63 -5.53 26.85
C PRO A 15 -20.05 -6.91 27.22
N GLY A 16 -19.55 -7.02 28.44
CA GLY A 16 -19.07 -8.27 29.02
C GLY A 16 -17.75 -8.11 29.76
N VAL A 17 -17.25 -9.21 30.29
CA VAL A 17 -15.98 -9.27 31.03
C VAL A 17 -15.09 -10.36 30.43
N ALA A 18 -13.80 -10.09 30.30
CA ALA A 18 -12.82 -11.06 29.86
C ALA A 18 -11.47 -10.84 30.52
N TYR A 19 -10.71 -11.92 30.68
CA TYR A 19 -9.35 -11.91 31.18
C TYR A 19 -8.42 -12.61 30.19
N GLY A 20 -7.23 -12.06 29.98
CA GLY A 20 -6.19 -12.66 29.16
C GLY A 20 -4.93 -11.80 29.05
N PRO A 21 -3.87 -12.30 28.39
CA PRO A 21 -2.68 -11.51 28.10
C PRO A 21 -2.99 -10.43 27.06
N ALA A 22 -2.69 -9.18 27.37
CA ALA A 22 -2.76 -8.09 26.41
C ALA A 22 -1.76 -8.29 25.28
N PHE A 23 -2.16 -7.96 24.07
CA PHE A 23 -1.29 -7.96 22.91
C PHE A 23 -1.58 -6.73 22.08
N LEU A 24 -0.60 -5.83 22.02
CA LEU A 24 -0.69 -4.61 21.25
C LEU A 24 -0.42 -4.94 19.78
N VAL A 25 -1.28 -4.46 18.89
CA VAL A 25 -1.10 -4.59 17.44
C VAL A 25 -1.03 -3.22 16.79
N GLU A 26 -0.02 -3.04 15.93
CA GLU A 26 0.15 -1.85 15.10
C GLU A 26 0.46 -2.24 13.65
N THR A 27 1.16 -3.36 13.45
CA THR A 27 1.64 -3.85 12.16
C THR A 27 1.05 -5.21 11.80
N THR A 28 1.14 -5.59 10.52
CA THR A 28 0.73 -6.92 10.04
C THR A 28 1.61 -8.04 10.61
N VAL A 29 2.83 -7.73 11.05
CA VAL A 29 3.71 -8.71 11.71
C VAL A 29 3.16 -9.08 13.08
N ASP A 30 2.66 -8.09 13.84
CA ASP A 30 2.02 -8.31 15.14
C ASP A 30 0.81 -9.23 15.02
N MET A 31 0.04 -9.06 13.94
CA MET A 31 -1.11 -9.91 13.62
C MET A 31 -0.75 -11.39 13.52
N LEU A 32 0.40 -11.72 12.92
CA LEU A 32 0.88 -13.10 12.78
C LEU A 32 1.34 -13.70 14.11
N GLN A 33 1.70 -12.85 15.07
CA GLN A 33 2.19 -13.26 16.39
C GLN A 33 1.09 -13.25 17.47
N PHE A 34 -0.13 -12.81 17.13
CA PHE A 34 -1.21 -12.66 18.08
C PHE A 34 -1.59 -14.01 18.71
N PRO A 35 -1.50 -14.15 20.06
CA PRO A 35 -1.72 -15.42 20.71
C PRO A 35 -3.22 -15.77 20.80
N PRO A 36 -3.59 -17.05 20.69
CA PRO A 36 -4.92 -17.51 21.05
C PRO A 36 -5.27 -17.09 22.48
N GLY A 37 -6.44 -16.49 22.67
CA GLY A 37 -6.89 -16.01 23.97
C GLY A 37 -6.28 -14.67 24.41
N GLY A 38 -5.68 -13.89 23.50
CA GLY A 38 -5.14 -12.56 23.81
C GLY A 38 -6.21 -11.47 23.93
N VAL A 39 -5.98 -10.46 24.77
CA VAL A 39 -6.74 -9.20 24.75
C VAL A 39 -6.15 -8.32 23.66
N LEU A 40 -6.91 -8.06 22.60
CA LEU A 40 -6.48 -7.26 21.47
C LEU A 40 -6.48 -5.77 21.85
N VAL A 41 -5.30 -5.15 21.86
CA VAL A 41 -5.14 -3.72 22.12
C VAL A 41 -4.63 -3.05 20.84
N ALA A 42 -5.34 -2.06 20.31
CA ALA A 42 -4.93 -1.37 19.08
C ALA A 42 -5.12 0.14 19.19
N ARG A 43 -4.26 0.93 18.55
CA ARG A 43 -4.43 2.39 18.50
C ARG A 43 -5.65 2.76 17.65
N ASN A 44 -5.68 2.25 16.42
CA ASN A 44 -6.69 2.54 15.41
C ASN A 44 -7.52 1.28 15.11
N PRO A 45 -8.84 1.40 14.88
CA PRO A 45 -9.74 0.27 14.62
C PRO A 45 -9.68 -0.16 13.14
N LEU A 46 -8.50 -0.55 12.65
CA LEU A 46 -8.31 -0.91 11.25
C LEU A 46 -9.08 -2.20 10.90
N PRO A 47 -9.69 -2.30 9.69
CA PRO A 47 -10.49 -3.47 9.30
C PRO A 47 -9.74 -4.81 9.39
N GLN A 48 -8.44 -4.80 9.10
CA GLN A 48 -7.59 -6.01 9.15
C GLN A 48 -7.52 -6.66 10.55
N TRP A 49 -7.72 -5.89 11.63
CA TRP A 49 -7.75 -6.43 12.99
C TRP A 49 -8.97 -7.30 13.27
N ALA A 50 -10.03 -7.20 12.45
CA ALA A 50 -11.23 -8.03 12.60
C ALA A 50 -10.91 -9.53 12.53
N ALA A 51 -9.92 -9.94 11.72
CA ALA A 51 -9.51 -11.33 11.62
C ALA A 51 -8.88 -11.88 12.92
N LEU A 52 -8.36 -11.02 13.81
CA LEU A 52 -7.83 -11.41 15.12
C LEU A 52 -8.93 -11.69 16.15
N LEU A 53 -10.12 -11.12 15.96
CA LEU A 53 -11.21 -11.23 16.93
C LEU A 53 -11.63 -12.68 17.19
N ASN A 54 -11.54 -13.56 16.19
CA ASN A 54 -11.82 -14.99 16.40
C ASN A 54 -10.93 -15.64 17.48
N ASN A 55 -9.71 -15.13 17.65
CA ASN A 55 -8.76 -15.62 18.64
C ASN A 55 -8.68 -14.72 19.89
N ALA A 56 -9.30 -13.53 19.87
CA ALA A 56 -9.20 -12.56 20.95
C ALA A 56 -10.22 -12.83 22.06
N VAL A 57 -9.86 -12.47 23.30
CA VAL A 57 -10.76 -12.56 24.45
C VAL A 57 -11.47 -11.25 24.77
N ALA A 58 -10.89 -10.12 24.40
CA ALA A 58 -11.46 -8.78 24.50
C ALA A 58 -10.80 -7.87 23.45
N LEU A 59 -11.45 -6.74 23.19
CA LEU A 59 -10.95 -5.67 22.33
C LEU A 59 -10.86 -4.36 23.13
N VAL A 60 -9.73 -3.67 23.04
CA VAL A 60 -9.55 -2.32 23.57
C VAL A 60 -8.89 -1.47 22.50
N THR A 61 -9.50 -0.33 22.16
CA THR A 61 -8.91 0.61 21.20
C THR A 61 -8.85 2.03 21.72
N ASP A 62 -7.79 2.76 21.34
CA ASP A 62 -7.65 4.18 21.68
C ASP A 62 -8.59 5.06 20.87
N GLN A 63 -8.76 4.74 19.57
CA GLN A 63 -9.64 5.44 18.65
C GLN A 63 -10.77 4.57 18.14
N GLY A 64 -11.82 5.21 17.62
CA GLY A 64 -12.95 4.54 16.98
C GLY A 64 -14.27 4.81 17.67
N ALA A 65 -15.35 4.60 16.92
CA ALA A 65 -16.72 4.75 17.39
C ALA A 65 -17.38 3.38 17.59
N VAL A 66 -18.41 3.33 18.45
CA VAL A 66 -19.24 2.13 18.67
C VAL A 66 -20.01 1.68 17.42
N THR A 67 -20.24 2.58 16.47
CA THR A 67 -20.85 2.29 15.16
C THR A 67 -19.82 1.82 14.11
N GLY A 68 -18.52 1.85 14.42
CA GLY A 68 -17.47 1.47 13.49
C GLY A 68 -17.46 -0.03 13.18
N HIS A 69 -16.83 -0.41 12.07
CA HIS A 69 -16.80 -1.79 11.58
C HIS A 69 -16.24 -2.77 12.62
N LEU A 70 -15.07 -2.49 13.22
CA LEU A 70 -14.45 -3.38 14.22
C LEU A 70 -15.34 -3.56 15.47
N ALA A 71 -16.08 -2.52 15.86
CA ALA A 71 -17.05 -2.58 16.95
C ALA A 71 -18.27 -3.46 16.61
N ALA A 72 -18.74 -3.41 15.35
CA ALA A 72 -19.79 -4.30 14.87
C ALA A 72 -19.36 -5.77 14.89
N VAL A 73 -18.17 -6.07 14.36
CA VAL A 73 -17.61 -7.43 14.39
C VAL A 73 -17.42 -7.91 15.83
N ALA A 74 -16.92 -7.07 16.74
CA ALA A 74 -16.78 -7.46 18.15
C ALA A 74 -18.12 -7.85 18.81
N ARG A 75 -19.23 -7.18 18.47
CA ARG A 75 -20.59 -7.55 18.94
C ARG A 75 -21.05 -8.88 18.36
N GLU A 76 -20.83 -9.11 17.07
CA GLU A 76 -21.19 -10.37 16.41
C GLU A 76 -20.47 -11.56 17.03
N PHE A 77 -19.19 -11.39 17.36
CA PHE A 77 -18.37 -12.38 18.04
C PHE A 77 -18.60 -12.44 19.56
N LYS A 78 -19.46 -11.56 20.11
CA LYS A 78 -19.75 -11.44 21.55
C LYS A 78 -18.49 -11.25 22.40
N ILE A 79 -17.52 -10.50 21.89
CA ILE A 79 -16.27 -10.19 22.56
C ILE A 79 -16.45 -8.87 23.31
N PRO A 80 -16.12 -8.78 24.62
CA PRO A 80 -16.12 -7.52 25.35
C PRO A 80 -15.22 -6.49 24.66
N ALA A 81 -15.77 -5.32 24.34
CA ALA A 81 -15.09 -4.33 23.53
C ALA A 81 -15.25 -2.91 24.09
N LEU A 82 -14.11 -2.25 24.33
CA LEU A 82 -14.02 -0.83 24.64
C LEU A 82 -13.34 -0.09 23.50
N MET A 83 -13.98 0.97 23.03
CA MET A 83 -13.48 1.82 21.95
C MET A 83 -13.22 3.23 22.47
N GLY A 84 -12.37 4.00 21.80
CA GLY A 84 -12.19 5.42 22.13
C GLY A 84 -11.57 5.66 23.51
N THR A 85 -10.76 4.73 24.02
CA THR A 85 -10.17 4.82 25.36
C THR A 85 -9.06 5.88 25.48
N SER A 86 -8.54 6.36 24.35
CA SER A 86 -7.50 7.39 24.22
C SER A 86 -6.12 7.09 24.84
N THR A 87 -6.01 6.19 25.82
CA THR A 87 -4.78 5.96 26.60
C THR A 87 -4.40 4.50 26.78
N ALA A 88 -5.21 3.54 26.31
CA ALA A 88 -4.92 2.11 26.44
C ALA A 88 -3.59 1.74 25.81
N PHE A 89 -3.31 2.23 24.61
CA PHE A 89 -2.09 1.87 23.87
C PHE A 89 -0.81 2.40 24.52
N ARG A 90 -0.91 3.44 25.37
CA ARG A 90 0.23 3.98 26.14
C ARG A 90 0.39 3.33 27.51
N THR A 91 -0.69 2.79 28.07
CA THR A 91 -0.75 2.33 29.47
C THR A 91 -0.55 0.81 29.59
N ILE A 92 -1.06 0.05 28.62
CA ILE A 92 -1.01 -1.42 28.59
C ILE A 92 0.18 -1.86 27.73
N ARG A 93 0.87 -2.93 28.13
CA ARG A 93 1.98 -3.54 27.38
C ARG A 93 1.64 -4.95 26.95
N THR A 94 2.25 -5.40 25.85
CA THR A 94 2.11 -6.79 25.39
C THR A 94 2.63 -7.74 26.47
N GLY A 95 1.84 -8.77 26.77
CA GLY A 95 2.10 -9.74 27.83
C GLY A 95 1.42 -9.41 29.17
N ASP A 96 0.94 -8.17 29.38
CA ASP A 96 0.27 -7.80 30.62
C ASP A 96 -1.01 -8.64 30.79
N LEU A 97 -1.13 -9.34 31.92
CA LEU A 97 -2.36 -10.04 32.26
C LEU A 97 -3.38 -9.01 32.72
N ILE A 98 -4.48 -8.86 32.00
CA ILE A 98 -5.49 -7.84 32.28
C ILE A 98 -6.90 -8.40 32.27
N THR A 99 -7.80 -7.76 33.03
CA THR A 99 -9.24 -7.97 32.96
C THR A 99 -9.90 -6.76 32.32
N VAL A 100 -10.62 -6.96 31.23
CA VAL A 100 -11.44 -5.95 30.56
C VAL A 100 -12.88 -6.12 31.03
N ASP A 101 -13.41 -5.12 31.73
CA ASP A 101 -14.83 -4.99 32.05
C ASP A 101 -15.43 -3.92 31.12
N ALA A 102 -15.96 -4.38 29.98
CA ALA A 102 -16.55 -3.49 29.00
C ALA A 102 -17.89 -2.90 29.48
N GLY A 103 -18.61 -3.61 30.36
CA GLY A 103 -19.86 -3.10 30.93
C GLY A 103 -19.63 -1.99 31.96
N GLY A 104 -18.57 -2.11 32.75
CA GLY A 104 -18.12 -1.11 33.71
C GLY A 104 -17.17 -0.05 33.16
N GLN A 105 -16.78 -0.16 31.88
CA GLN A 105 -15.83 0.73 31.17
C GLN A 105 -14.46 0.83 31.87
N LYS A 106 -13.95 -0.31 32.33
CA LYS A 106 -12.72 -0.38 33.12
C LYS A 106 -11.81 -1.50 32.64
N VAL A 107 -10.51 -1.26 32.75
CA VAL A 107 -9.48 -2.28 32.55
C VAL A 107 -8.66 -2.37 33.84
N TYR A 108 -8.50 -3.59 34.35
CA TYR A 108 -7.77 -3.90 35.57
C TYR A 108 -6.52 -4.71 35.27
N ALA A 109 -5.44 -4.47 36.02
CA ALA A 109 -4.28 -5.35 36.01
C ALA A 109 -4.59 -6.64 36.75
N GLY A 110 -4.20 -7.79 36.19
CA GLY A 110 -4.44 -9.11 36.75
C GLY A 110 -5.85 -9.64 36.49
N LYS A 111 -6.17 -10.77 37.15
CA LYS A 111 -7.45 -11.48 37.02
C LYS A 111 -8.44 -11.05 38.10
N ALA A 112 -9.46 -10.29 37.74
CA ALA A 112 -10.52 -9.90 38.67
C ALA A 112 -11.54 -11.04 38.84
N GLU A 113 -11.26 -11.98 39.73
CA GLU A 113 -12.05 -13.23 39.90
C GLU A 113 -13.56 -12.99 40.01
N ALA A 114 -14.00 -11.99 40.78
CA ALA A 114 -15.42 -11.68 40.94
C ALA A 114 -16.12 -11.19 39.66
N LEU A 115 -15.38 -10.52 38.77
CA LEU A 115 -15.90 -10.06 37.48
C LEU A 115 -15.85 -11.19 36.45
N VAL A 116 -14.76 -11.96 36.43
CA VAL A 116 -14.58 -13.08 35.51
C VAL A 116 -15.58 -14.20 35.79
N ALA A 117 -15.95 -14.45 37.05
CA ALA A 117 -16.99 -15.42 37.40
C ALA A 117 -18.39 -15.06 36.85
N ARG A 118 -18.61 -13.80 36.46
CA ARG A 118 -19.85 -13.31 35.83
C ARG A 118 -19.74 -13.29 34.30
N ALA A 119 -18.59 -13.63 33.74
CA ALA A 119 -18.39 -13.67 32.30
C ALA A 119 -19.17 -14.84 31.70
N VAL A 120 -19.89 -14.58 30.61
CA VAL A 120 -20.60 -15.62 29.86
C VAL A 120 -19.59 -16.48 29.12
N GLU A 121 -19.74 -17.80 29.22
CA GLU A 121 -18.89 -18.76 28.53
C GLU A 121 -19.04 -18.62 27.01
N ARG A 122 -17.93 -18.68 26.28
CA ARG A 122 -17.88 -18.39 24.85
C ARG A 122 -18.03 -19.65 24.03
N SER A 123 -18.76 -19.55 22.93
CA SER A 123 -18.58 -20.47 21.81
C SER A 123 -17.83 -19.77 20.69
N SER A 124 -16.80 -20.42 20.14
CA SER A 124 -16.27 -20.01 18.83
C SER A 124 -17.39 -20.27 17.82
N LEU A 125 -17.99 -19.18 17.32
CA LEU A 125 -19.13 -19.30 16.40
C LEU A 125 -18.71 -19.79 15.01
N MET A 126 -17.43 -19.70 14.67
CA MET A 126 -16.94 -20.03 13.32
C MET A 126 -16.47 -21.48 13.22
N LYS A 127 -15.47 -21.93 14.00
CA LYS A 127 -14.92 -23.29 13.83
C LYS A 127 -15.97 -24.37 14.12
N GLY A 128 -16.23 -25.22 13.14
CA GLY A 128 -17.25 -26.28 13.22
C GLY A 128 -18.68 -25.81 12.98
N SER A 129 -18.90 -24.55 12.63
CA SER A 129 -20.22 -24.08 12.19
C SER A 129 -20.52 -24.55 10.76
N PRO A 130 -21.81 -24.66 10.38
CA PRO A 130 -22.20 -24.91 9.00
C PRO A 130 -21.57 -23.91 8.01
N VAL A 131 -21.48 -22.63 8.41
CA VAL A 131 -20.87 -21.56 7.59
C VAL A 131 -19.39 -21.82 7.36
N TYR A 132 -18.64 -22.21 8.39
CA TYR A 132 -17.22 -22.53 8.25
C TYR A 132 -17.00 -23.72 7.31
N HIS A 133 -17.79 -24.78 7.45
CA HIS A 133 -17.71 -25.91 6.52
C HIS A 133 -18.07 -25.51 5.10
N THR A 134 -19.10 -24.66 4.91
CA THR A 134 -19.42 -24.11 3.57
C THR A 134 -18.26 -23.31 3.01
N LEU A 135 -17.64 -22.42 3.79
CA LEU A 135 -16.50 -21.62 3.34
C LEU A 135 -15.27 -22.48 3.01
N GLU A 136 -15.02 -23.53 3.81
CA GLU A 136 -13.94 -24.49 3.58
C GLU A 136 -14.14 -25.28 2.27
N GLU A 137 -15.36 -25.73 1.98
CA GLU A 137 -15.68 -26.37 0.69
C GLU A 137 -15.57 -25.38 -0.48
N VAL A 138 -16.09 -24.16 -0.34
CA VAL A 138 -16.01 -23.13 -1.36
C VAL A 138 -14.56 -22.75 -1.67
N LEU A 139 -13.70 -22.67 -0.65
CA LEU A 139 -12.28 -22.33 -0.81
C LEU A 139 -11.54 -23.31 -1.73
N LYS A 140 -11.93 -24.59 -1.75
CA LYS A 140 -11.34 -25.61 -2.65
C LYS A 140 -11.56 -25.28 -4.13
N HIS A 141 -12.63 -24.55 -4.45
CA HIS A 141 -12.96 -24.10 -5.81
C HIS A 141 -12.46 -22.69 -6.12
N ILE A 142 -11.86 -22.00 -5.15
CA ILE A 142 -11.39 -20.62 -5.34
C ILE A 142 -9.87 -20.56 -5.34
N ALA A 143 -9.21 -21.05 -4.29
CA ALA A 143 -7.82 -20.70 -4.00
C ALA A 143 -6.74 -21.58 -4.67
N PRO A 144 -6.90 -22.90 -4.84
CA PRO A 144 -5.86 -23.74 -5.44
C PRO A 144 -5.53 -23.32 -6.88
N LEU A 145 -4.25 -23.36 -7.24
CA LEU A 145 -3.77 -23.07 -8.59
C LEU A 145 -3.29 -24.37 -9.25
N HIS A 146 -3.99 -24.79 -10.30
CA HIS A 146 -3.70 -25.97 -11.10
C HIS A 146 -3.11 -25.60 -12.47
N LEU A 147 -3.46 -24.43 -13.03
CA LEU A 147 -2.89 -23.91 -14.28
C LEU A 147 -1.52 -23.27 -14.05
N THR A 148 -0.50 -24.09 -13.82
CA THR A 148 0.85 -23.62 -13.47
C THR A 148 1.79 -23.43 -14.67
N ASP A 149 1.62 -24.20 -15.74
CA ASP A 149 2.44 -24.13 -16.96
C ASP A 149 1.66 -23.50 -18.12
N PRO A 150 1.99 -22.26 -18.54
CA PRO A 150 1.30 -21.56 -19.62
C PRO A 150 1.47 -22.21 -21.00
N GLU A 151 2.60 -22.89 -21.24
CA GLU A 151 2.89 -23.58 -22.51
C GLU A 151 2.42 -25.04 -22.48
N GLY A 152 1.88 -25.49 -21.34
CA GLY A 152 1.41 -26.84 -21.14
C GLY A 152 0.10 -27.14 -21.89
N PRO A 153 -0.14 -28.41 -22.27
CA PRO A 153 -1.33 -28.81 -23.05
C PRO A 153 -2.65 -28.66 -22.29
N HIS A 154 -2.60 -28.45 -20.97
CA HIS A 154 -3.76 -28.26 -20.10
C HIS A 154 -4.05 -26.78 -19.80
N PHE A 155 -3.27 -25.85 -20.37
CA PHE A 155 -3.51 -24.42 -20.22
C PHE A 155 -4.61 -23.93 -21.17
N THR A 156 -5.83 -24.41 -20.93
CA THR A 156 -7.01 -24.08 -21.73
C THR A 156 -8.16 -23.62 -20.83
N PRO A 157 -9.21 -22.97 -21.38
CA PRO A 157 -10.40 -22.62 -20.62
C PRO A 157 -11.02 -23.83 -19.91
N GLU A 158 -11.04 -24.98 -20.57
CA GLU A 158 -11.57 -26.24 -20.04
C GLU A 158 -10.68 -26.85 -18.95
N GLY A 159 -9.39 -26.46 -18.90
CA GLY A 159 -8.46 -26.86 -17.85
C GLY A 159 -8.67 -26.11 -16.53
N CYS A 160 -9.41 -25.00 -16.53
CA CYS A 160 -9.64 -24.18 -15.34
C CYS A 160 -10.59 -24.88 -14.36
N GLN A 161 -10.09 -25.22 -13.17
CA GLN A 161 -10.88 -25.93 -12.14
C GLN A 161 -11.29 -25.00 -10.98
N THR A 162 -10.56 -23.91 -10.79
CA THR A 162 -10.80 -22.94 -9.73
C THR A 162 -10.92 -21.52 -10.27
N LEU A 163 -11.42 -20.60 -9.43
CA LEU A 163 -11.40 -19.18 -9.75
C LEU A 163 -9.96 -18.66 -9.95
N HIS A 164 -8.99 -19.15 -9.19
CA HIS A 164 -7.58 -18.79 -9.36
C HIS A 164 -7.02 -19.25 -10.72
N ASP A 165 -7.44 -20.42 -11.21
CA ASP A 165 -7.09 -20.89 -12.55
C ASP A 165 -7.65 -19.96 -13.65
N ILE A 166 -8.91 -19.53 -13.51
CA ILE A 166 -9.54 -18.59 -14.45
C ILE A 166 -8.77 -17.26 -14.47
N ILE A 167 -8.44 -16.72 -13.30
CA ILE A 167 -7.67 -15.48 -13.18
C ILE A 167 -6.30 -15.65 -13.87
N ARG A 168 -5.60 -16.75 -13.61
CA ARG A 168 -4.30 -17.05 -14.22
C ARG A 168 -4.40 -17.19 -15.73
N TYR A 169 -5.42 -17.89 -16.24
CA TYR A 169 -5.65 -18.09 -17.67
C TYR A 169 -5.95 -16.76 -18.38
N VAL A 170 -6.89 -15.97 -17.86
CA VAL A 170 -7.23 -14.65 -18.42
C VAL A 170 -6.02 -13.73 -18.43
N HIS A 171 -5.24 -13.73 -17.35
CA HIS A 171 -4.00 -12.95 -17.27
C HIS A 171 -3.00 -13.36 -18.37
N GLU A 172 -2.77 -14.65 -18.56
CA GLU A 172 -1.85 -15.14 -19.59
C GLU A 172 -2.36 -14.85 -21.01
N MET A 173 -3.67 -15.01 -21.27
CA MET A 173 -4.26 -14.64 -22.57
C MET A 173 -4.15 -13.14 -22.83
N ALA A 174 -4.32 -12.29 -21.81
CA ALA A 174 -4.13 -10.86 -21.94
C ALA A 174 -2.67 -10.51 -22.25
N LEU A 175 -1.70 -11.20 -21.63
CA LEU A 175 -0.28 -11.05 -21.97
C LEU A 175 0.02 -11.51 -23.38
N ARG A 176 -0.47 -12.68 -23.80
CA ARG A 176 -0.31 -13.17 -25.18
C ARG A 176 -0.90 -12.20 -26.18
N GLU A 177 -2.11 -11.70 -25.97
CA GLU A 177 -2.71 -10.71 -26.85
C GLU A 177 -1.91 -9.40 -26.90
N LEU A 178 -1.33 -8.99 -25.77
CA LEU A 178 -0.47 -7.80 -25.70
C LEU A 178 0.85 -7.97 -26.47
N PHE A 179 1.38 -9.20 -26.58
CA PHE A 179 2.70 -9.49 -27.15
C PHE A 179 2.72 -10.24 -28.49
N GLU A 180 1.68 -11.02 -28.84
CA GLU A 180 1.57 -11.80 -30.10
C GLU A 180 1.01 -10.97 -31.24
N LYS A 181 0.05 -10.10 -30.96
CA LYS A 181 -0.24 -9.05 -31.92
C LYS A 181 0.95 -8.09 -31.84
N GLU A 182 1.59 -7.83 -32.98
CA GLU A 182 1.97 -6.46 -33.29
C GLU A 182 0.68 -5.63 -33.27
N VAL A 183 0.12 -5.37 -32.07
CA VAL A 183 -0.76 -4.23 -31.86
C VAL A 183 0.21 -3.07 -32.00
N SER A 184 0.47 -2.71 -33.25
CA SER A 184 0.53 -1.32 -33.60
C SER A 184 -0.77 -0.73 -33.05
N PHE A 185 -0.74 -0.30 -31.79
CA PHE A 185 -1.53 0.84 -31.39
C PHE A 185 -1.19 1.84 -32.47
N SER A 186 -2.09 2.04 -33.44
CA SER A 186 -1.75 2.92 -34.55
C SER A 186 -1.28 4.20 -33.87
N GLU A 187 -0.15 4.78 -34.30
CA GLU A 187 0.44 5.95 -33.63
C GLU A 187 -0.54 7.13 -33.48
N LYS A 188 -1.74 7.02 -34.05
CA LYS A 188 -2.90 7.91 -33.91
C LYS A 188 -3.66 7.79 -32.58
N VAL A 189 -3.63 6.65 -31.86
CA VAL A 189 -4.41 6.47 -30.61
C VAL A 189 -3.66 7.06 -29.42
N ALA A 190 -2.36 6.77 -29.32
CA ALA A 190 -1.52 7.30 -28.25
C ALA A 190 -0.80 8.57 -28.72
N LYS A 191 -1.07 9.70 -28.07
CA LYS A 191 -0.52 11.01 -28.44
C LYS A 191 0.72 11.31 -27.61
N LYS A 192 1.81 11.78 -28.24
CA LYS A 192 3.06 12.08 -27.52
C LYS A 192 2.87 13.31 -26.63
N LEU A 193 3.16 13.21 -25.33
CA LEU A 193 3.21 14.36 -24.43
C LEU A 193 4.56 15.07 -24.58
N VAL A 194 4.54 16.31 -25.04
CA VAL A 194 5.72 17.18 -25.13
C VAL A 194 5.81 18.04 -23.87
N SER A 195 6.94 17.91 -23.20
CA SER A 195 7.28 18.68 -22.01
C SER A 195 8.79 18.86 -21.89
N ASN A 196 9.21 19.69 -20.94
CA ASN A 196 10.62 19.88 -20.59
C ASN A 196 11.14 18.80 -19.62
N VAL A 197 10.29 17.85 -19.21
CA VAL A 197 10.67 16.76 -18.33
C VAL A 197 11.36 15.67 -19.17
N PRO A 198 12.51 15.13 -18.74
CA PRO A 198 13.26 14.10 -19.48
C PRO A 198 12.62 12.71 -19.31
N MET A 199 11.32 12.62 -19.64
CA MET A 199 10.46 11.44 -19.55
C MET A 199 9.46 11.50 -20.72
N PRO A 200 9.79 10.91 -21.88
CA PRO A 200 8.88 10.91 -23.03
C PRO A 200 7.71 9.96 -22.78
N LEU A 201 6.49 10.49 -22.80
CA LEU A 201 5.26 9.72 -22.55
C LEU A 201 4.33 9.71 -23.76
N TRP A 202 3.63 8.59 -23.95
CA TRP A 202 2.55 8.43 -24.92
C TRP A 202 1.22 8.28 -24.17
N VAL A 203 0.32 9.24 -24.36
CA VAL A 203 -0.94 9.32 -23.64
C VAL A 203 -2.04 8.63 -24.42
N LEU A 204 -2.69 7.66 -23.78
CA LEU A 204 -3.90 6.99 -24.25
C LEU A 204 -5.07 7.49 -23.42
N ASP A 205 -5.97 8.23 -24.06
CA ASP A 205 -7.16 8.79 -23.42
C ASP A 205 -8.31 7.77 -23.49
N LEU A 206 -8.85 7.39 -22.33
CA LEU A 206 -9.99 6.50 -22.18
C LEU A 206 -11.32 7.25 -22.25
N GLU A 207 -11.33 8.56 -22.00
CA GLU A 207 -12.43 9.53 -22.15
C GLU A 207 -12.27 10.65 -21.10
N GLY A 208 -12.31 11.91 -21.56
CA GLY A 208 -12.29 13.09 -20.69
C GLY A 208 -10.95 13.35 -19.98
N GLY A 209 -9.89 12.60 -20.29
CA GLY A 209 -8.53 12.84 -19.79
C GLY A 209 -7.76 13.89 -20.59
N VAL A 210 -8.20 14.16 -21.83
CA VAL A 210 -7.73 15.23 -22.72
C VAL A 210 -8.90 16.15 -23.05
N ARG A 211 -8.62 17.44 -23.31
CA ARG A 211 -9.65 18.40 -23.73
C ARG A 211 -10.42 17.95 -24.97
N ASP A 212 -11.71 18.28 -24.99
CA ASP A 212 -12.60 17.95 -26.10
C ASP A 212 -12.14 18.58 -27.42
N GLY A 213 -12.34 17.85 -28.52
CA GLY A 213 -12.02 18.32 -29.87
C GLY A 213 -10.53 18.35 -30.22
N PHE A 214 -9.65 17.76 -29.40
CA PHE A 214 -8.22 17.68 -29.72
C PHE A 214 -7.93 16.71 -30.88
N ASN A 215 -7.42 17.25 -31.99
CA ASN A 215 -7.16 16.51 -33.24
C ASN A 215 -5.66 16.42 -33.64
N GLY A 216 -4.73 16.62 -32.70
CA GLY A 216 -3.28 16.51 -32.95
C GLY A 216 -2.68 15.15 -32.59
N ASN A 217 -1.39 14.96 -32.92
CA ASN A 217 -0.58 13.79 -32.51
C ASN A 217 0.33 14.07 -31.31
N THR A 218 0.34 15.32 -30.83
CA THR A 218 1.27 15.79 -29.81
C THR A 218 0.54 16.67 -28.79
N LEU A 219 0.46 16.18 -27.57
CA LEU A 219 -0.16 16.86 -26.44
C LEU A 219 0.86 17.73 -25.71
N ARG A 220 0.38 18.81 -25.11
CA ARG A 220 1.04 19.55 -24.05
C ARG A 220 0.28 19.31 -22.74
N ILE A 221 0.88 19.66 -21.61
CA ILE A 221 0.20 19.49 -20.32
C ILE A 221 -1.10 20.32 -20.23
N GLU A 222 -1.16 21.45 -20.92
CA GLU A 222 -2.35 22.31 -21.06
C GLU A 222 -3.52 21.63 -21.80
N ASP A 223 -3.26 20.56 -22.54
CA ASP A 223 -4.30 19.77 -23.20
C ASP A 223 -4.90 18.69 -22.27
N ILE A 224 -4.29 18.41 -21.12
CA ILE A 224 -4.72 17.39 -20.15
C ILE A 224 -5.78 17.97 -19.22
N THR A 225 -6.88 17.23 -19.02
CA THR A 225 -7.99 17.60 -18.13
C THR A 225 -8.10 16.68 -16.90
N SER A 226 -7.36 15.57 -16.89
CA SER A 226 -7.37 14.62 -15.79
C SER A 226 -6.84 15.22 -14.49
N ILE A 227 -7.71 15.31 -13.49
CA ILE A 227 -7.40 15.89 -12.18
C ILE A 227 -6.22 15.17 -11.49
N PRO A 228 -6.24 13.83 -11.35
CA PRO A 228 -5.13 13.14 -10.69
C PRO A 228 -3.82 13.22 -11.48
N LEU A 229 -3.86 13.20 -12.81
CA LEU A 229 -2.64 13.33 -13.62
C LEU A 229 -2.03 14.73 -13.50
N LEU A 230 -2.86 15.79 -13.54
CA LEU A 230 -2.38 17.16 -13.35
C LEU A 230 -1.75 17.36 -11.96
N ALA A 231 -2.32 16.72 -10.93
CA ALA A 231 -1.77 16.73 -9.58
C ALA A 231 -0.38 16.06 -9.51
N LEU A 232 -0.24 14.87 -10.11
CA LEU A 232 1.05 14.19 -10.24
C LEU A 232 2.05 15.08 -10.99
N TRP A 233 1.63 15.65 -12.12
CA TRP A 233 2.49 16.45 -12.98
C TRP A 233 2.98 17.74 -12.29
N ALA A 234 2.12 18.38 -11.51
CA ALA A 234 2.49 19.54 -10.70
C ALA A 234 3.67 19.21 -9.77
N GLY A 235 3.67 18.02 -9.16
CA GLY A 235 4.79 17.52 -8.37
C GLY A 235 6.06 17.27 -9.18
N ILE A 236 5.93 16.61 -10.35
CA ILE A 236 7.06 16.34 -11.27
C ILE A 236 7.75 17.64 -11.67
N THR A 237 6.98 18.71 -11.96
CA THR A 237 7.52 19.97 -12.47
C THR A 237 7.79 21.03 -11.41
N ALA A 238 7.52 20.74 -10.13
CA ALA A 238 7.67 21.72 -9.05
C ALA A 238 9.11 22.20 -8.89
N PHE A 239 10.08 21.29 -9.08
CA PHE A 239 11.51 21.60 -9.02
C PHE A 239 12.22 21.09 -10.27
N PRO A 240 13.17 21.86 -10.84
CA PRO A 240 13.94 21.40 -11.99
C PRO A 240 14.88 20.26 -11.58
N TRP A 241 14.84 19.16 -12.33
CA TRP A 241 15.81 18.08 -12.15
C TRP A 241 17.20 18.53 -12.59
N LYS A 242 18.16 18.55 -11.65
CA LYS A 242 19.53 19.05 -11.86
C LYS A 242 20.45 18.06 -12.60
N GLY A 243 19.90 16.94 -13.10
CA GLY A 243 20.66 15.86 -13.70
C GLY A 243 21.06 14.75 -12.71
N PRO A 244 21.71 13.68 -13.18
CA PRO A 244 22.17 12.61 -12.30
C PRO A 244 23.21 13.13 -11.30
N PRO A 245 23.20 12.65 -10.05
CA PRO A 245 24.21 13.04 -9.08
C PRO A 245 25.61 12.59 -9.54
N PRO A 246 26.68 13.35 -9.23
CA PRO A 246 28.04 13.01 -9.66
C PRO A 246 28.49 11.71 -8.99
N VAL A 247 28.99 10.77 -9.79
CA VAL A 247 29.43 9.44 -9.37
C VAL A 247 30.95 9.40 -9.29
N ASP A 248 31.51 8.78 -8.24
CA ASP A 248 32.94 8.56 -8.11
C ASP A 248 33.42 7.38 -8.97
N THR A 249 34.74 7.27 -9.18
CA THR A 249 35.34 6.23 -10.04
C THR A 249 35.03 4.80 -9.57
N LYS A 250 34.92 4.60 -8.25
CA LYS A 250 34.50 3.31 -7.65
C LYS A 250 33.02 3.03 -7.88
N GLY A 251 32.14 4.02 -7.71
CA GLY A 251 30.72 3.91 -7.99
C GLY A 251 30.46 3.58 -9.47
N PHE A 252 31.18 4.18 -10.40
CA PHE A 252 31.05 3.89 -11.83
C PHE A 252 31.46 2.44 -12.18
N LEU A 253 32.58 1.94 -11.65
CA LEU A 253 33.04 0.57 -11.88
C LEU A 253 32.06 -0.48 -11.33
N SER A 254 31.45 -0.22 -10.17
CA SER A 254 30.44 -1.13 -9.61
C SER A 254 29.20 -1.25 -10.49
N ILE A 255 28.78 -0.17 -11.16
CA ILE A 255 27.61 -0.16 -12.04
C ILE A 255 27.89 -0.93 -13.32
N LEU A 256 29.10 -0.78 -13.89
CA LEU A 256 29.52 -1.59 -15.03
C LEU A 256 29.50 -3.08 -14.67
N ALA A 257 30.04 -3.46 -13.52
CA ALA A 257 30.01 -4.83 -13.05
C ALA A 257 28.55 -5.35 -12.87
N GLU A 258 27.69 -4.60 -12.18
CA GLU A 258 26.29 -5.01 -11.94
C GLU A 258 25.51 -5.15 -13.26
N SER A 259 25.69 -4.23 -14.22
CA SER A 259 25.04 -4.26 -15.54
C SER A 259 25.48 -5.45 -16.41
N THR A 260 26.67 -6.01 -16.16
CA THR A 260 27.15 -7.22 -16.84
C THR A 260 26.68 -8.52 -16.17
N MET A 261 26.27 -8.44 -14.90
CA MET A 261 25.88 -9.61 -14.09
C MET A 261 24.37 -9.85 -14.05
N ASP A 262 23.55 -8.83 -14.31
CA ASP A 262 22.09 -8.96 -14.37
C ASP A 262 21.60 -8.84 -15.83
N PRO A 263 21.28 -9.96 -16.51
CA PRO A 263 20.80 -9.94 -17.89
C PRO A 263 19.42 -9.27 -18.06
N THR A 264 18.73 -8.91 -16.96
CA THR A 264 17.48 -8.14 -17.00
C THR A 264 17.72 -6.62 -16.99
N LEU A 265 18.94 -6.17 -16.64
CA LEU A 265 19.36 -4.78 -16.71
C LEU A 265 19.86 -4.44 -18.13
N GLU A 266 18.97 -4.44 -19.11
CA GLU A 266 19.30 -3.86 -20.41
C GLU A 266 19.60 -2.35 -20.26
N GLY A 267 20.88 -2.00 -20.43
CA GLY A 267 21.37 -0.62 -20.30
C GLY A 267 22.87 -0.46 -20.49
N GLY A 268 23.50 -1.33 -21.29
CA GLY A 268 24.90 -1.17 -21.70
C GLY A 268 25.08 -0.01 -22.69
N PRO A 269 26.28 0.58 -22.82
CA PRO A 269 26.54 1.64 -23.78
C PRO A 269 26.38 1.10 -25.21
N GLY A 270 25.19 1.29 -25.78
CA GLY A 270 24.79 0.75 -27.09
C GLY A 270 23.36 0.22 -27.18
N SER A 271 22.61 0.07 -26.08
CA SER A 271 21.19 -0.33 -26.15
C SER A 271 20.32 0.82 -26.65
N THR A 272 19.87 0.75 -27.90
CA THR A 272 18.80 1.60 -28.41
C THR A 272 17.49 1.23 -27.72
N GLN A 273 17.04 2.10 -26.83
CA GLN A 273 15.78 2.00 -26.08
C GLN A 273 14.59 1.93 -27.03
N THR A 274 13.91 0.77 -27.12
CA THR A 274 12.79 0.54 -28.06
C THR A 274 11.41 0.42 -27.40
N GLY A 275 11.26 0.76 -26.11
CA GLY A 275 9.96 0.80 -25.44
C GLY A 275 9.40 2.22 -25.31
N LYS A 276 8.19 2.48 -25.81
CA LYS A 276 7.42 3.71 -25.51
C LYS A 276 6.81 3.57 -24.10
N ASP A 277 7.03 4.55 -23.22
CA ASP A 277 6.33 4.60 -21.92
C ASP A 277 4.90 5.12 -22.16
N TYR A 278 3.90 4.35 -21.74
CA TYR A 278 2.49 4.67 -21.92
C TYR A 278 1.86 5.22 -20.64
N LEU A 279 1.00 6.22 -20.82
CA LEU A 279 0.18 6.82 -19.79
C LEU A 279 -1.28 6.66 -20.20
N ILE A 280 -2.06 5.93 -19.42
CA ILE A 280 -3.50 5.76 -19.64
C ILE A 280 -4.22 6.78 -18.77
N VAL A 281 -5.18 7.52 -19.32
CA VAL A 281 -5.82 8.63 -18.62
C VAL A 281 -7.33 8.70 -18.91
N SER A 282 -8.12 9.09 -17.91
CA SER A 282 -9.48 9.60 -18.06
C SER A 282 -9.66 10.84 -17.16
N ARG A 283 -10.86 11.42 -17.10
CA ARG A 283 -11.11 12.62 -16.26
C ARG A 283 -10.69 12.46 -14.79
N ASP A 284 -11.03 11.34 -14.17
CA ASP A 284 -10.82 11.08 -12.75
C ASP A 284 -9.85 9.93 -12.48
N PHE A 285 -9.21 9.38 -13.53
CA PHE A 285 -8.27 8.26 -13.43
C PHE A 285 -6.99 8.54 -14.21
N PHE A 286 -5.87 7.98 -13.75
CA PHE A 286 -4.74 7.68 -14.62
C PHE A 286 -3.97 6.45 -14.14
N HIS A 287 -3.25 5.83 -15.08
CA HIS A 287 -2.23 4.83 -14.83
C HIS A 287 -0.95 5.21 -15.59
N LEU A 288 0.13 5.48 -14.86
CA LEU A 288 1.46 5.76 -15.39
C LEU A 288 2.38 4.60 -15.03
N SER A 289 3.03 4.00 -16.03
CA SER A 289 4.15 3.09 -15.81
C SER A 289 5.35 3.59 -16.59
N THR A 290 6.45 3.88 -15.90
CA THR A 290 7.65 4.44 -16.52
C THR A 290 8.91 3.71 -16.06
N LYS A 291 9.84 3.51 -17.00
CA LYS A 291 11.19 3.03 -16.75
C LYS A 291 12.18 4.19 -16.90
N LEU A 292 12.59 4.79 -15.78
CA LEU A 292 13.55 5.89 -15.77
C LEU A 292 14.98 5.37 -15.55
N GLY A 293 15.63 4.95 -16.64
CA GLY A 293 16.95 4.33 -16.59
C GLY A 293 16.86 2.89 -16.08
N PHE A 294 17.38 2.61 -14.88
CA PHE A 294 17.46 1.26 -14.29
C PHE A 294 16.39 0.96 -13.24
N HIS A 295 15.40 1.84 -13.05
CA HIS A 295 14.31 1.61 -12.10
C HIS A 295 12.94 1.81 -12.76
N PHE A 296 11.94 1.14 -12.20
CA PHE A 296 10.56 1.17 -12.62
C PHE A 296 9.75 1.91 -11.56
N SER A 297 8.84 2.75 -12.03
CA SER A 297 7.86 3.43 -11.18
C SER A 297 6.49 3.35 -11.84
N THR A 298 5.52 2.88 -11.06
CA THR A 298 4.13 2.84 -11.49
C THR A 298 3.30 3.65 -10.50
N VAL A 299 2.47 4.56 -11.01
CA VAL A 299 1.48 5.28 -10.22
C VAL A 299 0.12 5.08 -10.86
N GLU A 300 -0.86 4.75 -10.04
CA GLU A 300 -2.25 4.68 -10.45
C GLU A 300 -3.09 5.46 -9.46
N ALA A 301 -4.09 6.18 -9.93
CA ALA A 301 -5.00 6.90 -9.05
C ALA A 301 -6.39 7.04 -9.65
N PHE A 302 -7.39 6.96 -8.78
CA PHE A 302 -8.78 7.28 -9.07
C PHE A 302 -9.32 8.27 -8.03
N LEU A 303 -9.78 9.43 -8.49
CA LEU A 303 -10.22 10.57 -7.68
C LEU A 303 -11.64 10.99 -8.09
N GLY A 304 -12.64 10.19 -7.69
CA GLY A 304 -14.06 10.47 -7.90
C GLY A 304 -14.71 11.28 -6.77
N ASP A 305 -16.03 11.46 -6.89
CA ASP A 305 -16.84 12.21 -5.92
C ASP A 305 -17.12 11.42 -4.64
N ARG A 306 -16.99 10.09 -4.70
CA ARG A 306 -17.24 9.19 -3.57
C ARG A 306 -15.93 8.81 -2.90
N VAL A 307 -15.73 9.32 -1.69
CA VAL A 307 -14.57 9.01 -0.84
C VAL A 307 -14.26 7.52 -0.81
N ALA A 308 -15.27 6.65 -0.69
CA ALA A 308 -15.10 5.20 -0.59
C ALA A 308 -14.42 4.54 -1.80
N GLU A 309 -14.49 5.16 -2.97
CA GLU A 309 -13.95 4.66 -4.24
C GLU A 309 -12.54 5.22 -4.53
N ASN A 310 -12.15 6.29 -3.83
CA ASN A 310 -10.92 7.02 -4.12
C ASN A 310 -9.66 6.27 -3.65
N TYR A 311 -8.64 6.24 -4.50
CA TYR A 311 -7.35 5.61 -4.18
C TYR A 311 -6.16 6.21 -4.94
N VAL A 312 -4.98 6.00 -4.38
CA VAL A 312 -3.67 6.23 -5.01
C VAL A 312 -2.77 5.04 -4.70
N TRP A 313 -2.23 4.42 -5.72
CA TRP A 313 -1.25 3.33 -5.64
C TRP A 313 0.07 3.77 -6.24
N PHE A 314 1.16 3.40 -5.57
CA PHE A 314 2.52 3.66 -6.01
C PHE A 314 3.36 2.39 -5.87
N TYR A 315 4.05 2.05 -6.94
CA TYR A 315 4.97 0.95 -7.00
C TYR A 315 6.34 1.43 -7.47
N PHE A 316 7.38 0.98 -6.79
CA PHE A 316 8.76 1.30 -7.14
C PHE A 316 9.64 0.05 -7.03
N LYS A 317 10.52 -0.15 -8.02
CA LYS A 317 11.53 -1.22 -7.98
C LYS A 317 12.74 -0.89 -8.85
N GLY A 318 13.92 -1.33 -8.41
CA GLY A 318 15.11 -1.42 -9.25
C GLY A 318 16.16 -0.37 -8.94
N GLY A 319 17.15 -0.27 -9.83
CA GLY A 319 18.36 0.55 -9.70
C GLY A 319 19.55 -0.06 -10.43
N ALA A 320 20.59 0.74 -10.62
CA ALA A 320 21.83 0.36 -11.30
C ALA A 320 22.98 0.01 -10.33
N ALA A 321 22.84 0.40 -9.06
CA ALA A 321 23.83 0.20 -8.03
C ALA A 321 23.77 -1.21 -7.42
N ASP A 322 24.65 -1.54 -6.48
CA ASP A 322 24.56 -2.79 -5.72
C ASP A 322 23.31 -2.82 -4.82
N ARG A 323 22.97 -4.03 -4.35
CA ARG A 323 21.79 -4.29 -3.50
C ARG A 323 21.69 -3.35 -2.30
N GLN A 324 22.79 -3.06 -1.59
CA GLN A 324 22.75 -2.21 -0.41
C GLN A 324 22.32 -0.79 -0.78
N ARG A 325 22.86 -0.23 -1.86
CA ARG A 325 22.50 1.12 -2.33
C ARG A 325 21.07 1.21 -2.87
N LYS A 326 20.57 0.18 -3.57
CA LYS A 326 19.16 0.09 -3.98
C LYS A 326 18.22 0.06 -2.77
N GLU A 327 18.57 -0.71 -1.73
CA GLU A 327 17.84 -0.76 -0.47
C GLU A 327 17.86 0.60 0.25
N GLN A 328 19.00 1.32 0.28
CA GLN A 328 19.07 2.67 0.86
C GLN A 328 18.18 3.69 0.15
N ARG A 329 18.12 3.68 -1.19
CA ARG A 329 17.16 4.51 -1.92
C ARG A 329 15.72 4.15 -1.58
N SER A 330 15.43 2.87 -1.47
CA SER A 330 14.08 2.41 -1.16
C SER A 330 13.65 2.82 0.25
N ASN A 331 14.58 2.77 1.21
CA ASN A 331 14.37 3.30 2.57
C ASN A 331 14.16 4.81 2.58
N LEU A 332 14.92 5.58 1.78
CA LEU A 332 14.72 7.02 1.62
C LEU A 332 13.30 7.33 1.14
N ILE A 333 12.85 6.65 0.08
CA ILE A 333 11.49 6.80 -0.47
C ILE A 333 10.45 6.44 0.59
N LYS A 334 10.64 5.30 1.27
CA LYS A 334 9.75 4.88 2.37
C LYS A 334 9.64 5.97 3.45
N THR A 335 10.76 6.50 3.93
CA THR A 335 10.75 7.52 5.01
C THR A 335 9.94 8.75 4.61
N ILE A 336 10.06 9.21 3.37
CA ILE A 336 9.28 10.34 2.87
C ILE A 336 7.79 9.95 2.78
N LEU A 337 7.47 8.82 2.17
CA LEU A 337 6.09 8.35 2.02
C LEU A 337 5.37 8.12 3.37
N GLU A 338 6.07 7.61 4.39
CA GLU A 338 5.54 7.45 5.75
C GLU A 338 5.17 8.80 6.36
N ARG A 339 5.97 9.85 6.11
CA ARG A 339 5.66 11.22 6.56
C ARG A 339 4.37 11.75 5.95
N PHE A 340 4.00 11.28 4.77
CA PHE A 340 2.75 11.61 4.08
C PHE A 340 1.63 10.55 4.26
N HIS A 341 1.78 9.67 5.26
CA HIS A 341 0.79 8.68 5.71
C HIS A 341 0.42 7.60 4.69
N PHE A 342 1.27 7.34 3.70
CA PHE A 342 1.08 6.17 2.84
C PHE A 342 1.19 4.89 3.68
N TRP A 343 0.32 3.92 3.39
CA TRP A 343 0.54 2.56 3.84
C TRP A 343 1.57 1.91 2.93
N ILE A 344 2.62 1.31 3.49
CA ILE A 344 3.77 0.83 2.72
C ILE A 344 4.10 -0.61 3.06
N GLN A 345 4.37 -1.40 2.03
CA GLN A 345 5.01 -2.70 2.10
C GLN A 345 6.34 -2.67 1.35
N MET A 346 7.37 -3.24 1.96
CA MET A 346 8.69 -3.39 1.34
C MET A 346 9.11 -4.86 1.25
N LYS A 347 9.75 -5.21 0.13
CA LYS A 347 10.42 -6.50 -0.07
C LYS A 347 11.74 -6.28 -0.80
N GLY A 348 12.83 -6.11 -0.05
CA GLY A 348 14.12 -5.70 -0.62
C GLY A 348 14.06 -4.25 -1.12
N ASP A 349 14.37 -4.03 -2.40
CA ASP A 349 14.30 -2.73 -3.09
C ASP A 349 12.93 -2.43 -3.74
N MET A 350 11.95 -3.30 -3.50
CA MET A 350 10.58 -3.15 -3.96
C MET A 350 9.75 -2.42 -2.92
N ILE A 351 9.02 -1.39 -3.34
CA ILE A 351 8.08 -0.62 -2.53
C ILE A 351 6.69 -0.74 -3.17
N SER A 352 5.70 -1.09 -2.36
CA SER A 352 4.29 -0.94 -2.68
C SER A 352 3.68 0.00 -1.65
N ALA A 353 3.15 1.14 -2.11
CA ALA A 353 2.56 2.16 -1.25
C ALA A 353 1.13 2.49 -1.72
N ARG A 354 0.21 2.68 -0.78
CA ARG A 354 -1.19 3.01 -1.12
C ARG A 354 -1.85 3.95 -0.13
N LEU A 355 -2.83 4.69 -0.64
CA LEU A 355 -3.81 5.47 0.09
C LEU A 355 -5.18 5.13 -0.50
N GLU A 356 -6.15 4.89 0.38
CA GLU A 356 -7.51 4.49 -0.01
C GLU A 356 -8.52 5.21 0.88
N ARG A 357 -9.72 5.44 0.36
CA ARG A 357 -10.85 5.98 1.10
C ARG A 357 -10.58 7.36 1.72
N GLN A 358 -9.94 8.24 0.94
CA GLN A 358 -9.62 9.61 1.34
C GLN A 358 -10.34 10.62 0.45
N GLU A 359 -10.46 11.84 0.95
CA GLU A 359 -10.99 12.97 0.20
C GLU A 359 -10.15 13.28 -1.05
N LYS A 360 -10.81 13.79 -2.10
CA LYS A 360 -10.18 14.09 -3.39
C LYS A 360 -9.00 15.05 -3.23
N ASP A 361 -9.20 16.15 -2.50
CA ASP A 361 -8.17 17.16 -2.25
C ASP A 361 -6.96 16.59 -1.50
N TYR A 362 -7.22 15.71 -0.52
CA TYR A 362 -6.15 15.04 0.22
C TYR A 362 -5.27 14.20 -0.71
N LEU A 363 -5.88 13.39 -1.59
CA LEU A 363 -5.14 12.57 -2.55
C LEU A 363 -4.44 13.40 -3.63
N THR A 364 -5.03 14.51 -4.06
CA THR A 364 -4.40 15.48 -4.97
C THR A 364 -3.07 15.99 -4.41
N GLU A 365 -3.02 16.37 -3.12
CA GLU A 365 -1.75 16.77 -2.50
C GLU A 365 -0.75 15.62 -2.45
N ARG A 366 -1.19 14.38 -2.16
CA ARG A 366 -0.28 13.22 -2.10
C ARG A 366 0.26 12.81 -3.47
N LEU A 367 -0.51 13.04 -4.53
CA LEU A 367 -0.04 12.85 -5.89
C LEU A 367 1.10 13.81 -6.25
N LYS A 368 1.09 15.06 -5.76
CA LYS A 368 2.23 15.98 -5.96
C LYS A 368 3.50 15.42 -5.31
N VAL A 369 3.40 14.82 -4.12
CA VAL A 369 4.53 14.16 -3.45
C VAL A 369 5.08 13.02 -4.31
N LEU A 370 4.22 12.15 -4.84
CA LEU A 370 4.65 11.05 -5.72
C LEU A 370 5.30 11.57 -7.00
N GLY A 371 4.74 12.62 -7.61
CA GLY A 371 5.31 13.23 -8.81
C GLY A 371 6.73 13.75 -8.58
N TYR A 372 6.95 14.44 -7.46
CA TYR A 372 8.27 14.88 -7.04
C TYR A 372 9.21 13.68 -6.85
N LEU A 373 8.79 12.64 -6.12
CA LEU A 373 9.63 11.47 -5.86
C LEU A 373 10.03 10.72 -7.14
N ILE A 374 9.13 10.56 -8.10
CA ILE A 374 9.44 9.88 -9.39
C ILE A 374 10.63 10.52 -10.08
N LEU A 375 10.67 11.86 -10.13
CA LEU A 375 11.74 12.57 -10.83
C LEU A 375 13.01 12.71 -9.97
N HIS A 376 12.86 13.07 -8.70
CA HIS A 376 13.98 13.46 -7.84
C HIS A 376 14.71 12.29 -7.19
N THR A 377 14.15 11.07 -7.26
CA THR A 377 14.84 9.84 -6.79
C THR A 377 15.59 9.11 -7.90
N ARG A 378 15.48 9.60 -9.13
CA ARG A 378 16.16 9.07 -10.30
C ARG A 378 17.67 9.02 -10.06
N GLN A 379 18.23 7.82 -10.21
CA GLN A 379 19.68 7.55 -10.10
C GLN A 379 20.32 7.92 -8.75
N LEU A 380 19.53 8.22 -7.71
CA LEU A 380 20.09 8.49 -6.38
C LEU A 380 20.79 7.28 -5.76
N ASP A 381 20.39 6.06 -6.12
CA ASP A 381 21.08 4.83 -5.71
C ASP A 381 22.58 4.86 -6.04
N MET A 382 23.00 5.60 -7.06
CA MET A 382 24.42 5.72 -7.42
C MET A 382 25.28 6.39 -6.33
N VAL A 383 24.67 7.22 -5.45
CA VAL A 383 25.39 8.02 -4.45
C VAL A 383 25.01 7.74 -2.99
N LEU A 384 24.03 6.86 -2.75
CA LEU A 384 23.52 6.51 -1.41
C LEU A 384 24.31 5.38 -0.74
N SER A 385 25.64 5.51 -0.70
CA SER A 385 26.54 4.52 -0.08
C SER A 385 26.65 4.65 1.45
N ASP A 386 26.26 5.78 2.02
CA ASP A 386 26.41 6.10 3.45
C ASP A 386 25.09 6.59 4.07
N PRO A 387 24.70 6.12 5.28
CA PRO A 387 23.47 6.54 5.95
C PRO A 387 23.36 8.04 6.23
N GLY A 388 24.48 8.77 6.37
CA GLY A 388 24.48 10.22 6.55
C GLY A 388 23.93 10.96 5.32
N ARG A 389 24.27 10.48 4.11
CA ARG A 389 23.73 11.04 2.87
C ARG A 389 22.23 10.78 2.72
N VAL A 390 21.76 9.59 3.12
CA VAL A 390 20.33 9.25 3.07
C VAL A 390 19.53 10.26 3.89
N ARG A 391 19.94 10.52 5.14
CA ARG A 391 19.29 11.53 6.00
C ARG A 391 19.28 12.92 5.39
N TRP A 392 20.43 13.36 4.85
CA TRP A 392 20.53 14.66 4.19
C TRP A 392 19.55 14.80 3.02
N TYR A 393 19.45 13.78 2.14
CA TYR A 393 18.48 13.81 1.05
C TYR A 393 17.04 13.79 1.54
N VAL A 394 16.70 13.02 2.59
CA VAL A 394 15.36 13.04 3.18
C VAL A 394 15.01 14.45 3.67
N GLU A 395 15.89 15.10 4.41
CA GLU A 395 15.68 16.45 4.94
C GLU A 395 15.52 17.49 3.82
N GLU A 396 16.40 17.46 2.81
CA GLU A 396 16.32 18.39 1.68
C GLU A 396 15.05 18.17 0.84
N MET A 397 14.67 16.91 0.59
CA MET A 397 13.43 16.60 -0.13
C MET A 397 12.19 17.01 0.67
N LEU A 398 12.15 16.80 1.98
CA LEU A 398 11.04 17.23 2.83
C LEU A 398 10.93 18.76 2.87
N LYS A 399 12.06 19.46 2.88
CA LYS A 399 12.10 20.93 2.79
C LYS A 399 11.52 21.41 1.45
N GLU A 400 11.94 20.82 0.34
CA GLU A 400 11.37 21.14 -0.98
C GLU A 400 9.87 20.81 -1.04
N LEU A 401 9.47 19.62 -0.58
CA LEU A 401 8.07 19.20 -0.54
C LEU A 401 7.18 20.09 0.32
N SER A 402 7.69 20.64 1.42
CA SER A 402 6.93 21.56 2.28
C SER A 402 6.55 22.88 1.60
N THR A 403 7.15 23.20 0.45
CA THR A 403 6.76 24.35 -0.37
C THR A 403 5.60 24.04 -1.34
N ILE A 404 5.33 22.76 -1.57
CA ILE A 404 4.31 22.28 -2.54
C ILE A 404 3.07 21.74 -1.82
N VAL A 405 3.28 21.10 -0.67
CA VAL A 405 2.26 20.41 0.12
C VAL A 405 2.46 20.71 1.60
N GLU A 406 1.37 20.80 2.36
CA GLU A 406 1.47 20.91 3.82
C GLU A 406 2.07 19.63 4.42
N LEU A 407 3.11 19.78 5.24
CA LEU A 407 3.68 18.68 5.98
C LEU A 407 2.67 18.25 7.06
N PRO A 408 2.33 16.96 7.15
CA PRO A 408 1.51 16.48 8.26
C PRO A 408 2.24 16.66 9.58
N ASP A 409 1.50 16.89 10.66
CA ASP A 409 2.04 17.11 12.01
C ASP A 409 2.97 15.97 12.47
#